data_AF-A0A2E9MBS2-F1
#
_entry.id   AF-A0A2E9MBS2-F1
#
_cell.length_a   1.000
_cell.length_b   1.000
_cell.length_c   1.000
_cell.angle_alpha   90.00
_cell.angle_beta   90.00
_cell.angle_gamma   90.00
#
_symmetry.space_group_name_H-M   'P 1'
#
loop_
_entity.id
_entity.type
_entity.pdbx_description
1 polymer ?
#
loop_
_entity_poly.entity_id
_entity_poly.type
_entity_poly.pdbx_seq_one_letter_code
_entity_poly.pdbx_strand_id
1 'polypeptide(L)'
;MLRLLLPVSAFLGLHVIAALGLPLPLWGADVLAFYPRWVVIPFAIAAGMLQLPAAADKGMGLLTRITPHLARLPAQSLLLAFAGLTLFVALSSAAHLLGDGSMLLNELPHNLRLDNFRVDRAPLLFWLLRELYSVVQPFGLTAEATFRLYSYASGFAYLLLVFPVSRAAGKELGGGALVAVFLLPPACLQLFCGYIETYPLLATGLLLYLWCGLLVLRGSLSPAWSAGLLGVLLACHFMFVTLVPSLVYLVWRRRQNSGSLLALALTPTLFAAILQLLEVSPPQLRHGAT
;
A
#
# COMPACT_ATOMS: atom_id res chain seq x y z
N MET A 1 -29.37 2.56 2.03
CA MET A 1 -28.68 1.95 3.19
C MET A 1 -28.87 0.44 3.29
N LEU A 2 -30.11 -0.10 3.28
CA LEU A 2 -30.34 -1.54 3.50
C LEU A 2 -29.50 -2.49 2.62
N ARG A 3 -29.28 -2.15 1.35
CA ARG A 3 -28.50 -2.96 0.39
C ARG A 3 -27.01 -3.12 0.76
N LEU A 4 -26.44 -2.17 1.50
CA LEU A 4 -25.05 -2.23 1.97
C LEU A 4 -24.94 -2.85 3.36
N LEU A 5 -26.00 -2.79 4.17
CA LEU A 5 -26.01 -3.40 5.50
C LEU A 5 -25.84 -4.90 5.39
N LEU A 6 -26.64 -5.60 4.58
CA LEU A 6 -26.58 -7.06 4.46
C LEU A 6 -25.17 -7.63 4.20
N PRO A 7 -24.40 -7.18 3.18
CA PRO A 7 -23.05 -7.70 2.96
C PRO A 7 -22.08 -7.32 4.08
N VAL A 8 -22.22 -6.14 4.69
CA VAL A 8 -21.39 -5.72 5.83
C VAL A 8 -21.71 -6.57 7.07
N SER A 9 -22.98 -6.82 7.36
CA SER A 9 -23.42 -7.70 8.45
C SER A 9 -22.92 -9.12 8.23
N ALA A 10 -23.02 -9.64 7.00
CA ALA A 10 -22.53 -10.97 6.67
C ALA A 10 -21.02 -11.06 6.87
N PHE A 11 -20.26 -10.09 6.38
CA PHE A 11 -18.80 -10.04 6.54
C PHE A 11 -18.37 -9.94 8.01
N LEU A 12 -18.96 -9.03 8.78
CA LEU A 12 -18.66 -8.88 10.21
C LEU A 12 -19.10 -10.11 11.01
N GLY A 13 -20.24 -10.71 10.64
CA GLY A 13 -20.74 -11.95 11.21
C GLY A 13 -19.77 -13.11 10.99
N LEU A 14 -19.20 -13.26 9.79
CA LEU A 14 -18.19 -14.28 9.49
C LEU A 14 -16.98 -14.18 10.42
N HIS A 15 -16.48 -12.97 10.68
CA HIS A 15 -15.38 -12.76 11.62
C HIS A 15 -15.71 -13.20 13.06
N VAL A 16 -16.91 -12.86 13.54
CA VAL A 16 -17.36 -13.26 14.89
C VAL A 16 -17.57 -14.78 14.96
N ILE A 17 -18.22 -15.37 13.95
CA ILE A 17 -18.46 -16.82 13.86
C ILE A 17 -17.13 -17.57 13.87
N ALA A 18 -16.14 -17.14 13.07
CA ALA A 18 -14.83 -17.76 13.03
C ALA A 18 -14.10 -17.65 14.38
N ALA A 19 -14.22 -16.52 15.07
CA ALA A 19 -13.63 -16.31 16.39
C ALA A 19 -14.22 -17.20 17.50
N LEU A 20 -15.43 -17.75 17.30
CA LEU A 20 -16.07 -18.69 18.22
C LEU A 20 -15.59 -20.14 18.04
N GLY A 21 -14.54 -20.36 17.23
CA GLY A 21 -13.91 -21.67 17.06
C GLY A 21 -14.50 -22.52 15.93
N LEU A 22 -15.22 -21.89 14.99
CA LEU A 22 -15.64 -22.53 13.74
C LEU A 22 -14.61 -22.19 12.66
N PRO A 23 -13.62 -23.06 12.39
CA PRO A 23 -12.62 -22.80 11.36
C PRO A 23 -13.33 -22.70 10.01
N LEU A 24 -13.34 -21.50 9.44
CA LEU A 24 -13.84 -21.26 8.10
C LEU A 24 -12.66 -21.35 7.14
N PRO A 25 -12.77 -22.07 6.00
CA PRO A 25 -11.74 -22.08 4.96
C PRO A 25 -11.72 -20.77 4.15
N LEU A 26 -12.09 -19.65 4.79
CA LEU A 26 -12.14 -18.32 4.22
C LEU A 26 -10.97 -17.53 4.77
N TRP A 27 -9.91 -17.46 3.98
CA TRP A 27 -8.71 -16.72 4.34
C TRP A 27 -9.05 -15.27 4.74
N GLY A 28 -8.64 -14.88 5.94
CA GLY A 28 -8.89 -13.55 6.48
C GLY A 28 -10.13 -13.46 7.38
N ALA A 29 -11.16 -14.29 7.16
CA ALA A 29 -12.34 -14.30 8.03
C ALA A 29 -11.99 -14.79 9.44
N ASP A 30 -11.02 -15.68 9.54
CA ASP A 30 -10.51 -16.30 10.76
C ASP A 30 -9.53 -15.44 11.57
N VAL A 31 -9.18 -14.24 11.10
CA VAL A 31 -8.19 -13.37 11.76
C VAL A 31 -8.51 -13.14 13.24
N LEU A 32 -9.78 -12.96 13.61
CA LEU A 32 -10.16 -12.75 15.01
C LEU A 32 -9.99 -13.99 15.90
N ALA A 33 -9.98 -15.20 15.33
CA ALA A 33 -9.77 -16.43 16.09
C ALA A 33 -8.37 -16.50 16.70
N PHE A 34 -7.41 -15.76 16.14
CA PHE A 34 -6.03 -15.69 16.65
C PHE A 34 -5.83 -14.62 17.74
N TYR A 35 -6.85 -13.79 18.02
CA TYR A 35 -6.76 -12.75 19.03
C TYR A 35 -7.35 -13.20 20.37
N PRO A 36 -6.83 -12.67 21.50
CA PRO A 36 -7.40 -12.94 22.81
C PRO A 36 -8.83 -12.38 22.92
N ARG A 37 -9.65 -13.01 23.76
CA ARG A 37 -11.09 -12.67 23.90
C ARG A 37 -11.36 -11.21 24.23
N TRP A 38 -10.45 -10.53 24.93
CA TRP A 38 -10.57 -9.12 25.26
C TRP A 38 -10.46 -8.19 24.04
N VAL A 39 -9.96 -8.66 22.89
CA VAL A 39 -10.01 -7.96 21.59
C VAL A 39 -11.28 -8.32 20.83
N VAL A 40 -11.62 -9.62 20.83
CA VAL A 40 -12.78 -10.16 20.10
C VAL A 40 -14.10 -9.57 20.62
N ILE A 41 -14.27 -9.44 21.94
CA ILE A 41 -15.50 -8.94 22.54
C ILE A 41 -15.78 -7.47 22.14
N PRO A 42 -14.85 -6.50 22.32
CA PRO A 42 -15.03 -5.14 21.81
C PRO A 42 -15.29 -5.08 20.31
N PHE A 43 -14.60 -5.91 19.51
CA PHE A 43 -14.86 -5.99 18.08
C PHE A 43 -16.30 -6.41 17.78
N ALA A 44 -16.79 -7.48 18.42
CA ALA A 44 -18.15 -7.97 18.23
C ALA A 44 -19.20 -6.94 18.66
N ILE A 45 -18.97 -6.24 19.77
CA ILE A 45 -19.82 -5.13 20.23
C ILE A 45 -19.83 -4.01 19.20
N ALA A 46 -18.67 -3.55 18.74
CA ALA A 46 -18.57 -2.50 17.73
C ALA A 46 -19.24 -2.91 16.41
N ALA A 47 -19.03 -4.14 15.97
CA ALA A 47 -19.66 -4.71 14.78
C ALA A 47 -21.19 -4.76 14.90
N GLY A 48 -21.72 -5.13 16.07
CA GLY A 48 -23.14 -5.11 16.37
C GLY A 48 -23.71 -3.69 16.44
N MET A 49 -22.99 -2.76 17.08
CA MET A 49 -23.37 -1.34 17.13
C MET A 49 -23.44 -0.74 15.73
N LEU A 50 -22.53 -1.09 14.83
CA LEU A 50 -22.57 -0.62 13.43
C LEU A 50 -23.81 -1.09 12.65
N GLN A 51 -24.51 -2.15 13.12
CA GLN A 51 -25.78 -2.58 12.53
C GLN A 51 -26.97 -1.70 12.96
N LEU A 52 -26.83 -0.95 14.06
CA LEU A 52 -27.87 -0.05 14.54
C LEU A 52 -27.76 1.29 13.79
N PRO A 53 -28.77 1.70 12.99
CA PRO A 53 -28.69 2.92 12.19
C PRO A 53 -28.32 4.16 13.03
N ALA A 54 -28.91 4.30 14.21
CA ALA A 54 -28.64 5.43 15.11
C ALA A 54 -27.18 5.47 15.61
N ALA A 55 -26.55 4.32 15.82
CA ALA A 55 -25.14 4.27 16.24
C ALA A 55 -24.20 4.50 15.05
N ALA A 56 -24.52 3.95 13.88
CA ALA A 56 -23.80 4.22 12.64
C ALA A 56 -23.83 5.73 12.28
N ASP A 57 -25.00 6.36 12.37
CA ASP A 57 -25.18 7.78 12.09
C ASP A 57 -24.42 8.65 13.10
N LYS A 58 -24.45 8.31 14.39
CA LYS A 58 -23.66 8.98 15.43
C LYS A 58 -22.15 8.82 15.19
N GLY A 59 -21.70 7.61 14.87
CA GLY A 59 -20.30 7.31 14.56
C GLY A 59 -19.82 8.10 13.35
N MET A 60 -20.61 8.11 12.28
CA MET A 60 -20.34 8.92 11.09
C MET A 60 -20.33 10.42 11.42
N GLY A 61 -21.26 10.88 12.25
CA GLY A 61 -21.29 12.26 12.73
C GLY A 61 -20.05 12.65 13.53
N LEU A 62 -19.53 11.75 14.36
CA LEU A 62 -18.28 11.97 15.10
C LEU A 62 -17.07 12.01 14.16
N LEU A 63 -16.96 11.04 13.24
CA LEU A 63 -15.88 10.97 12.26
C LEU A 63 -15.86 12.22 11.38
N THR A 64 -17.00 12.60 10.80
CA THR A 64 -17.12 13.80 9.97
C THR A 64 -16.83 15.10 10.72
N ARG A 65 -17.00 15.14 12.05
CA ARG A 65 -16.58 16.27 12.89
C ARG A 65 -15.07 16.30 13.12
N ILE A 66 -14.43 15.16 13.42
CA ILE A 66 -13.00 15.11 13.79
C ILE A 66 -12.10 15.24 12.56
N THR A 67 -12.42 14.53 11.47
CA THR A 67 -11.48 14.41 10.35
C THR A 67 -11.14 15.73 9.64
N PRO A 68 -12.05 16.71 9.47
CA PRO A 68 -11.69 18.02 8.94
C PRO A 68 -10.59 18.70 9.77
N HIS A 69 -10.55 18.50 11.08
CA HIS A 69 -9.51 19.07 11.94
C HIS A 69 -8.16 18.38 11.79
N LEU A 70 -8.14 17.08 11.46
CA LEU A 70 -6.91 16.33 11.20
C LEU A 70 -6.34 16.63 9.80
N ALA A 71 -7.20 17.05 8.87
CA ALA A 71 -6.85 17.25 7.47
C ALA A 71 -6.59 18.72 7.10
N ARG A 72 -6.61 19.68 8.03
CA ARG A 72 -6.54 21.12 7.70
C ARG A 72 -5.13 21.64 7.50
N LEU A 73 -4.14 21.16 8.25
CA LEU A 73 -2.78 21.73 8.21
C LEU A 73 -1.73 20.69 7.77
N PRO A 74 -0.77 21.05 6.90
CA PRO A 74 0.33 20.16 6.52
C PRO A 74 1.13 19.68 7.73
N ALA A 75 1.28 20.53 8.75
CA ALA A 75 1.94 20.19 10.01
C ALA A 75 1.24 19.05 10.78
N GLN A 76 -0.10 18.98 10.73
CA GLN A 76 -0.85 17.90 11.39
C GLN A 76 -0.67 16.57 10.66
N SER A 77 -0.68 16.59 9.32
CA SER A 77 -0.38 15.40 8.53
C SER A 77 1.04 14.87 8.81
N LEU A 78 2.00 15.77 8.96
CA LEU A 78 3.37 15.42 9.35
C LEU A 78 3.42 14.82 10.77
N LEU A 79 2.75 15.46 11.74
CA LEU A 79 2.68 14.96 13.11
C LEU A 79 2.04 13.56 13.17
N LEU A 80 0.97 13.33 12.42
CA LEU A 80 0.30 12.03 12.33
C LEU A 80 1.18 10.99 11.64
N ALA A 81 1.94 11.37 10.60
CA ALA A 81 2.89 10.49 9.96
C ALA A 81 4.02 10.09 10.92
N PHE A 82 4.54 11.02 11.72
CA PHE A 82 5.52 10.72 12.76
C PHE A 82 4.95 9.87 13.89
N ALA A 83 3.74 10.17 14.37
CA ALA A 83 3.06 9.35 15.37
C ALA A 83 2.83 7.93 14.84
N GLY A 84 2.40 7.80 13.58
CA GLY A 84 2.25 6.52 12.90
C GLY A 84 3.58 5.78 12.74
N LEU A 85 4.66 6.47 12.39
CA LEU A 85 6.01 5.90 12.34
C LEU A 85 6.44 5.35 13.70
N THR A 86 6.22 6.10 14.78
CA THR A 86 6.47 5.62 16.14
C THR A 86 5.66 4.36 16.46
N LEU A 87 4.38 4.33 16.05
CA LEU A 87 3.54 3.14 16.23
C LEU A 87 4.03 1.95 15.40
N PHE A 88 4.46 2.15 14.15
CA PHE A 88 4.98 1.08 13.29
C PHE A 88 6.24 0.44 13.88
N VAL A 89 7.13 1.25 14.47
CA VAL A 89 8.32 0.77 15.17
C VAL A 89 7.97 0.11 16.50
N ALA A 90 7.02 0.64 17.26
CA ALA A 90 6.60 0.06 18.54
C ALA A 90 5.85 -1.27 18.37
N LEU A 91 5.11 -1.42 17.27
CA LEU A 91 4.27 -2.58 16.97
C LEU A 91 4.89 -3.48 15.88
N SER A 92 6.21 -3.42 15.72
CA SER A 92 6.90 -4.17 14.67
C SER A 92 6.64 -5.67 14.77
N SER A 93 6.41 -6.30 13.62
CA SER A 93 6.17 -7.74 13.56
C SER A 93 7.38 -8.50 14.10
N ALA A 94 7.13 -9.32 15.12
CA ALA A 94 8.09 -10.26 15.67
C ALA A 94 8.22 -11.53 14.81
N ALA A 95 7.21 -11.85 13.99
CA ALA A 95 7.17 -13.07 13.20
C ALA A 95 7.33 -12.77 11.70
N HIS A 96 8.17 -13.56 11.04
CA HIS A 96 8.38 -13.56 9.58
C HIS A 96 7.56 -14.64 8.87
N LEU A 97 6.63 -15.28 9.59
CA LEU A 97 6.16 -16.65 9.31
C LEU A 97 4.96 -16.77 8.36
N LEU A 98 4.45 -15.68 7.79
CA LEU A 98 3.24 -15.71 6.96
C LEU A 98 3.51 -15.64 5.44
N GLY A 99 4.75 -15.78 5.00
CA GLY A 99 5.07 -15.68 3.57
C GLY A 99 6.53 -15.93 3.23
N ASP A 100 6.99 -15.24 2.18
CA ASP A 100 8.32 -15.42 1.58
C ASP A 100 9.42 -14.64 2.35
N GLY A 101 9.09 -14.04 3.50
CA GLY A 101 10.02 -13.20 4.27
C GLY A 101 11.35 -13.87 4.62
N SER A 102 11.36 -15.17 4.97
CA SER A 102 12.60 -15.91 5.23
C SER A 102 13.45 -16.11 3.97
N MET A 103 12.81 -16.34 2.82
CA MET A 103 13.47 -16.40 1.51
C MET A 103 14.06 -15.03 1.17
N LEU A 104 13.31 -13.94 1.32
CA LEU A 104 13.76 -12.57 1.06
C LEU A 104 14.97 -12.17 1.93
N LEU A 105 14.94 -12.54 3.22
CA LEU A 105 16.05 -12.30 4.15
C LEU A 105 17.33 -13.02 3.75
N ASN A 106 17.21 -14.25 3.27
CA ASN A 106 18.34 -15.02 2.81
C ASN A 106 18.85 -14.51 1.46
N GLU A 107 17.96 -14.15 0.54
CA GLU A 107 18.33 -13.68 -0.80
C GLU A 107 19.05 -12.32 -0.79
N LEU A 108 18.61 -11.37 0.03
CA LEU A 108 19.14 -10.01 -0.04
C LEU A 108 20.68 -9.93 0.19
N PRO A 109 21.28 -10.63 1.18
CA PRO A 109 22.73 -10.74 1.29
C PRO A 109 23.41 -11.55 0.19
N HIS A 110 22.75 -12.57 -0.36
CA HIS A 110 23.31 -13.37 -1.45
C HIS A 110 23.36 -12.57 -2.76
N ASN A 111 22.36 -11.72 -3.02
CA ASN A 111 22.28 -10.84 -4.18
C ASN A 111 23.31 -9.71 -4.18
N LEU A 112 23.94 -9.40 -3.04
CA LEU A 112 25.12 -8.52 -3.01
C LEU A 112 26.40 -9.25 -3.43
N ARG A 113 26.46 -10.57 -3.28
CA ARG A 113 27.66 -11.39 -3.53
C ARG A 113 27.69 -12.02 -4.92
N LEU A 114 26.52 -12.23 -5.51
CA LEU A 114 26.36 -12.84 -6.82
C LEU A 114 25.89 -11.80 -7.82
N ASP A 115 26.46 -11.81 -9.03
CA ASP A 115 26.01 -10.96 -10.15
C ASP A 115 24.61 -11.34 -10.67
N ASN A 116 24.01 -12.43 -10.15
CA ASN A 116 22.68 -12.89 -10.54
C ASN A 116 21.60 -12.16 -9.74
N PHE A 117 21.17 -11.02 -10.28
CA PHE A 117 20.07 -10.23 -9.74
C PHE A 117 18.71 -10.86 -10.07
N ARG A 118 17.85 -11.05 -9.05
CA ARG A 118 16.49 -11.58 -9.23
C ARG A 118 15.59 -10.54 -9.93
N VAL A 119 15.24 -10.82 -11.18
CA VAL A 119 14.35 -10.00 -12.04
C VAL A 119 12.94 -10.57 -12.07
N ASP A 120 12.42 -10.94 -10.90
CA ASP A 120 11.08 -11.50 -10.83
C ASP A 120 10.03 -10.40 -11.06
N ARG A 121 8.86 -10.53 -10.43
CA ARG A 121 7.72 -9.64 -10.62
C ARG A 121 7.96 -8.21 -10.13
N ALA A 122 9.12 -7.89 -9.53
CA ALA A 122 9.40 -6.64 -8.83
C ALA A 122 10.83 -6.09 -9.03
N PRO A 123 11.33 -5.96 -10.27
CA PRO A 123 12.76 -5.76 -10.54
C PRO A 123 13.33 -4.47 -9.98
N LEU A 124 12.67 -3.31 -10.19
CA LEU A 124 13.16 -2.03 -9.64
C LEU A 124 13.16 -2.05 -8.12
N LEU A 125 12.17 -2.69 -7.51
CA LEU A 125 12.05 -2.73 -6.06
C LEU A 125 13.16 -3.58 -5.42
N PHE A 126 13.46 -4.76 -5.97
CA PHE A 126 14.58 -5.55 -5.50
C PHE A 126 15.91 -4.82 -5.65
N TRP A 127 16.05 -4.02 -6.70
CA TRP A 127 17.25 -3.22 -6.93
C TRP A 127 17.37 -2.14 -5.86
N LEU A 128 16.29 -1.39 -5.60
CA LEU A 128 16.24 -0.39 -4.54
C LEU A 128 16.55 -0.98 -3.16
N LEU A 129 16.03 -2.17 -2.84
CA LEU A 129 16.31 -2.86 -1.58
C LEU A 129 17.77 -3.31 -1.49
N ARG A 130 18.36 -3.78 -2.59
CA ARG A 130 19.79 -4.13 -2.67
C ARG A 130 20.66 -2.91 -2.43
N GLU A 131 20.37 -1.79 -3.10
CA GLU A 131 21.13 -0.54 -2.92
C GLU A 131 20.93 0.03 -1.52
N LEU A 132 19.73 -0.05 -0.96
CA LEU A 132 19.52 0.33 0.43
C LEU A 132 20.36 -0.57 1.36
N TYR A 133 20.39 -1.88 1.12
CA TYR A 133 21.18 -2.81 1.91
C TYR A 133 22.69 -2.55 1.80
N SER A 134 23.21 -2.30 0.60
CA SER A 134 24.63 -2.00 0.37
C SER A 134 25.10 -0.75 1.12
N VAL A 135 24.20 0.24 1.27
CA VAL A 135 24.46 1.46 2.03
C VAL A 135 24.42 1.21 3.54
N VAL A 136 23.47 0.42 4.05
CA VAL A 136 23.28 0.27 5.50
C VAL A 136 24.11 -0.86 6.14
N GLN A 137 24.46 -1.89 5.38
CA GLN A 137 25.21 -3.06 5.87
C GLN A 137 26.59 -2.71 6.46
N PRO A 138 27.38 -1.75 5.92
CA PRO A 138 28.63 -1.31 6.52
C PRO A 138 28.48 -0.73 7.93
N PHE A 139 27.28 -0.26 8.30
CA PHE A 139 26.96 0.23 9.65
C PHE A 139 26.49 -0.89 10.59
N GLY A 140 26.59 -2.16 10.18
CA GLY A 140 26.17 -3.33 10.96
C GLY A 140 24.67 -3.63 10.90
N LEU A 141 23.90 -2.95 10.04
CA LEU A 141 22.48 -3.23 9.86
C LEU A 141 22.28 -4.50 9.02
N THR A 142 21.37 -5.36 9.48
CA THR A 142 21.05 -6.64 8.85
C THR A 142 20.03 -6.48 7.71
N ALA A 143 19.88 -7.51 6.86
CA ALA A 143 18.82 -7.55 5.84
C ALA A 143 17.42 -7.33 6.45
N GLU A 144 17.16 -7.88 7.64
CA GLU A 144 15.92 -7.66 8.38
C GLU A 144 15.73 -6.19 8.74
N ALA A 145 16.77 -5.53 9.26
CA ALA A 145 16.71 -4.11 9.55
C ALA A 145 16.45 -3.29 8.27
N THR A 146 17.03 -3.67 7.14
CA THR A 146 16.78 -3.03 5.84
C THR A 146 15.32 -3.14 5.41
N PHE A 147 14.73 -4.34 5.45
CA PHE A 147 13.31 -4.52 5.12
C PHE A 147 12.40 -3.75 6.07
N ARG A 148 12.73 -3.72 7.37
CA ARG A 148 12.00 -2.92 8.37
C ARG A 148 12.06 -1.44 8.07
N LEU A 149 13.24 -0.88 7.81
CA LEU A 149 13.41 0.52 7.43
C LEU A 149 12.61 0.86 6.17
N TYR A 150 12.67 0.00 5.16
CA TYR A 150 11.88 0.13 3.94
C TYR A 150 10.37 0.11 4.21
N SER A 151 9.89 -0.80 5.06
CA SER A 151 8.49 -0.92 5.46
C SER A 151 8.02 0.34 6.21
N TYR A 152 8.81 0.83 7.17
CA TYR A 152 8.52 2.05 7.91
C TYR A 152 8.50 3.30 7.02
N ALA A 153 9.49 3.44 6.14
CA ALA A 153 9.56 4.56 5.21
C ALA A 153 8.36 4.56 4.25
N SER A 154 7.97 3.38 3.75
CA SER A 154 6.78 3.22 2.91
C SER A 154 5.51 3.65 3.67
N GLY A 155 5.35 3.23 4.92
CA GLY A 155 4.21 3.60 5.76
C GLY A 155 4.17 5.08 6.12
N PHE A 156 5.32 5.68 6.41
CA PHE A 156 5.42 7.12 6.64
C PHE A 156 4.97 7.91 5.41
N ALA A 157 5.48 7.53 4.23
CA ALA A 157 5.04 8.12 2.96
C ALA A 157 3.54 7.87 2.68
N TYR A 158 3.02 6.68 3.01
CA TYR A 158 1.60 6.36 2.90
C TYR A 158 0.75 7.33 3.73
N LEU A 159 1.09 7.53 5.01
CA LEU A 159 0.35 8.44 5.90
C LEU A 159 0.38 9.90 5.43
N LEU A 160 1.50 10.35 4.85
CA LEU A 160 1.59 11.67 4.23
C LEU A 160 0.64 11.81 3.03
N LEU A 161 0.39 10.72 2.28
CA LEU A 161 -0.48 10.71 1.11
C LEU A 161 -1.98 10.53 1.44
N VAL A 162 -2.33 9.91 2.57
CA VAL A 162 -3.73 9.68 2.97
C VAL A 162 -4.54 10.98 2.92
N PHE A 163 -4.03 12.06 3.52
CA PHE A 163 -4.75 13.34 3.60
C PHE A 163 -4.94 14.03 2.25
N PRO A 164 -3.91 14.25 1.41
CA PRO A 164 -4.12 14.86 0.12
C PRO A 164 -5.01 14.02 -0.81
N VAL A 165 -4.93 12.68 -0.75
CA VAL A 165 -5.85 11.80 -1.48
C VAL A 165 -7.28 11.98 -0.99
N SER A 166 -7.47 11.98 0.33
CA SER A 166 -8.80 12.14 0.94
C SER A 166 -9.44 13.47 0.55
N ARG A 167 -8.67 14.57 0.54
CA ARG A 167 -9.12 15.88 0.04
C ARG A 167 -9.38 15.89 -1.48
N ALA A 168 -8.61 15.11 -2.23
CA ALA A 168 -8.76 14.99 -3.68
C ALA A 168 -9.96 14.10 -4.09
N ALA A 169 -10.33 13.12 -3.26
CA ALA A 169 -11.45 12.22 -3.49
C ALA A 169 -12.78 12.80 -3.01
N GLY A 170 -12.77 13.47 -1.85
CA GLY A 170 -13.95 14.13 -1.31
C GLY A 170 -14.31 15.41 -2.07
N LYS A 171 -15.55 15.49 -2.57
CA LYS A 171 -16.13 16.76 -3.07
C LYS A 171 -16.54 17.69 -1.93
N GLU A 172 -16.90 17.11 -0.78
CA GLU A 172 -17.35 17.79 0.43
C GLU A 172 -16.46 17.39 1.62
N LEU A 173 -16.44 18.22 2.67
CA LEU A 173 -15.63 17.99 3.88
C LEU A 173 -15.92 16.61 4.51
N GLY A 174 -17.18 16.16 4.51
CA GLY A 174 -17.56 14.85 5.03
C GLY A 174 -17.13 13.67 4.14
N GLY A 175 -17.08 13.86 2.82
CA GLY A 175 -16.64 12.81 1.89
C GLY A 175 -15.15 12.50 2.02
N GLY A 176 -14.31 13.53 2.16
CA GLY A 176 -12.88 13.33 2.36
C GLY A 176 -12.58 12.68 3.71
N ALA A 177 -13.34 13.02 4.74
CA ALA A 177 -13.23 12.40 6.05
C ALA A 177 -13.38 10.88 6.00
N LEU A 178 -14.43 10.44 5.31
CA LEU A 178 -14.76 9.03 5.15
C LEU A 178 -13.66 8.27 4.41
N VAL A 179 -13.11 8.86 3.34
CA VAL A 179 -11.99 8.26 2.59
C VAL A 179 -10.77 8.05 3.50
N ALA A 180 -10.41 9.04 4.32
CA ALA A 180 -9.28 8.90 5.25
C ALA A 180 -9.50 7.75 6.25
N VAL A 181 -10.71 7.63 6.79
CA VAL A 181 -11.08 6.55 7.72
C VAL A 181 -10.99 5.18 7.06
N PHE A 182 -11.28 5.06 5.76
CA PHE A 182 -11.13 3.81 5.01
C PHE A 182 -9.70 3.49 4.58
N LEU A 183 -8.80 4.49 4.53
CA LEU A 183 -7.38 4.28 4.20
C LEU A 183 -6.50 4.02 5.43
N LEU A 184 -6.91 4.51 6.60
CA LEU A 184 -6.23 4.26 7.88
C LEU A 184 -6.53 2.93 8.61
N PRO A 185 -7.42 2.00 8.18
CA PRO A 185 -7.65 0.76 8.92
C PRO A 185 -6.45 -0.18 8.96
N PRO A 186 -6.43 -1.12 9.94
CA PRO A 186 -5.25 -1.91 10.31
C PRO A 186 -4.67 -2.77 9.19
N ALA A 187 -5.49 -3.29 8.27
CA ALA A 187 -5.01 -4.23 7.24
C ALA A 187 -3.94 -3.62 6.34
N CYS A 188 -4.05 -2.33 6.01
CA CYS A 188 -3.01 -1.62 5.26
C CYS A 188 -1.84 -1.23 6.16
N LEU A 189 -2.11 -0.89 7.43
CA LEU A 189 -1.08 -0.44 8.37
C LEU A 189 -0.16 -1.56 8.87
N GLN A 190 -0.64 -2.80 8.93
CA GLN A 190 0.17 -3.97 9.32
C GLN A 190 1.38 -4.17 8.40
N LEU A 191 1.25 -3.85 7.11
CA LEU A 191 2.36 -3.91 6.15
C LEU A 191 3.50 -2.96 6.50
N PHE A 192 3.21 -1.90 7.26
CA PHE A 192 4.18 -0.88 7.63
C PHE A 192 4.81 -1.15 8.99
N CYS A 193 4.32 -2.11 9.77
CA CYS A 193 4.88 -2.51 11.07
C CYS A 193 6.11 -3.43 10.89
N GLY A 194 7.07 -3.02 10.06
CA GLY A 194 8.33 -3.76 9.89
C GLY A 194 8.13 -5.12 9.21
N TYR A 195 7.08 -5.24 8.41
CA TYR A 195 6.75 -6.47 7.70
C TYR A 195 7.77 -6.73 6.59
N ILE A 196 8.33 -7.94 6.57
CA ILE A 196 9.40 -8.30 5.63
C ILE A 196 8.78 -8.79 4.34
N GLU A 197 8.40 -7.84 3.51
CA GLU A 197 7.81 -8.10 2.21
C GLU A 197 8.12 -6.98 1.24
N THR A 198 7.80 -7.22 -0.03
CA THR A 198 7.90 -6.22 -1.10
C THR A 198 6.68 -5.30 -1.19
N TYR A 199 5.51 -5.73 -0.68
CA TYR A 199 4.24 -5.00 -0.78
C TYR A 199 4.10 -3.63 -0.07
N PRO A 200 4.92 -3.24 0.94
CA PRO A 200 4.78 -1.93 1.57
C PRO A 200 4.81 -0.75 0.59
N LEU A 201 5.78 -0.70 -0.34
CA LEU A 201 5.84 0.38 -1.35
C LEU A 201 4.68 0.30 -2.33
N LEU A 202 4.12 -0.89 -2.59
CA LEU A 202 3.00 -1.05 -3.53
C LEU A 202 1.76 -0.32 -3.01
N ALA A 203 1.47 -0.41 -1.71
CA ALA A 203 0.35 0.31 -1.09
C ALA A 203 0.54 1.84 -1.23
N THR A 204 1.75 2.34 -0.95
CA THR A 204 2.10 3.76 -1.07
C THR A 204 2.06 4.24 -2.52
N GLY A 205 2.60 3.45 -3.44
CA GLY A 205 2.61 3.72 -4.87
C GLY A 205 1.21 3.76 -5.48
N LEU A 206 0.34 2.81 -5.10
CA LEU A 206 -1.07 2.82 -5.50
C LEU A 206 -1.77 4.09 -5.03
N LEU A 207 -1.52 4.50 -3.78
CA LEU A 207 -2.13 5.69 -3.21
C LEU A 207 -1.64 6.97 -3.90
N LEU A 208 -0.35 7.05 -4.24
CA LEU A 208 0.22 8.13 -5.04
C LEU A 208 -0.38 8.17 -6.46
N TYR A 209 -0.54 7.01 -7.11
CA TYR A 209 -1.17 6.92 -8.43
C TYR A 209 -2.62 7.39 -8.40
N LEU A 210 -3.39 6.96 -7.38
CA LEU A 210 -4.76 7.43 -7.17
C LEU A 210 -4.80 8.95 -6.99
N TRP A 211 -3.89 9.51 -6.20
CA TRP A 211 -3.81 10.95 -6.00
C TRP A 211 -3.57 11.69 -7.32
N CYS A 212 -2.56 11.26 -8.10
CA CYS A 212 -2.27 11.82 -9.41
C CYS A 212 -3.49 11.73 -10.35
N GLY A 213 -4.16 10.57 -10.39
CA GLY A 213 -5.37 10.38 -11.20
C GLY A 213 -6.49 11.34 -10.83
N LEU A 214 -6.73 11.57 -9.53
CA LEU A 214 -7.72 12.55 -9.06
C LEU A 214 -7.36 13.99 -9.49
N LEU A 215 -6.08 14.36 -9.41
CA LEU A 215 -5.61 15.67 -9.89
C LEU A 215 -5.74 15.81 -11.41
N VAL A 216 -5.54 14.74 -12.18
CA VAL A 216 -5.79 14.70 -13.63
C VAL A 216 -7.26 14.92 -13.95
N LEU A 217 -8.17 14.25 -13.23
CA LEU A 217 -9.62 14.41 -13.42
C LEU A 217 -10.10 15.82 -13.08
N ARG A 218 -9.50 16.46 -12.07
CA ARG A 218 -9.74 17.88 -11.73
C ARG A 218 -9.07 18.86 -12.70
N GLY A 219 -8.14 18.35 -13.51
CA GLY A 219 -7.40 19.13 -14.49
C GLY A 219 -6.24 19.95 -13.96
N SER A 220 -5.83 19.71 -12.71
CA SER A 220 -4.65 20.31 -12.11
C SER A 220 -3.35 19.61 -12.52
N LEU A 221 -3.44 18.44 -13.16
CA LEU A 221 -2.31 17.62 -13.59
C LEU A 221 -2.52 17.10 -15.01
N SER A 222 -1.44 16.94 -15.78
CA SER A 222 -1.47 16.26 -17.08
C SER A 222 -1.56 14.74 -16.90
N PRO A 223 -2.29 14.00 -17.76
CA PRO A 223 -2.29 12.53 -17.76
C PRO A 223 -0.89 11.90 -17.88
N ALA A 224 0.08 12.62 -18.46
CA ALA A 224 1.47 12.16 -18.58
C ALA A 224 2.10 11.85 -17.21
N TRP A 225 1.78 12.60 -16.16
CA TRP A 225 2.30 12.31 -14.82
C TRP A 225 1.78 10.97 -14.27
N SER A 226 0.49 10.67 -14.46
CA SER A 226 -0.07 9.37 -14.05
C SER A 226 0.49 8.23 -14.90
N ALA A 227 0.74 8.47 -16.19
CA ALA A 227 1.34 7.48 -17.08
C ALA A 227 2.79 7.18 -16.73
N GLY A 228 3.61 8.22 -16.50
CA GLY A 228 4.99 8.06 -16.06
C GLY A 228 5.08 7.36 -14.71
N LEU A 229 4.28 7.79 -13.73
CA LEU A 229 4.21 7.10 -12.45
C LEU A 229 3.83 5.62 -12.61
N LEU A 230 2.84 5.29 -13.45
CA LEU A 230 2.48 3.90 -13.70
C LEU A 230 3.63 3.10 -14.34
N GLY A 231 4.44 3.72 -15.22
CA GLY A 231 5.63 3.08 -15.78
C GLY A 231 6.66 2.72 -14.72
N VAL A 232 6.91 3.64 -13.77
CA VAL A 232 7.78 3.39 -12.60
C VAL A 232 7.18 2.29 -11.71
N LEU A 233 5.88 2.38 -11.39
CA LEU A 233 5.22 1.41 -10.53
C LEU A 233 5.20 0.01 -11.17
N LEU A 234 5.02 -0.11 -12.48
CA LEU A 234 5.17 -1.37 -13.20
C LEU A 234 6.58 -1.95 -13.04
N ALA A 235 7.62 -1.12 -13.09
CA ALA A 235 8.98 -1.58 -12.81
C ALA A 235 9.18 -1.98 -11.36
N CYS A 236 8.49 -1.34 -10.41
CA CYS A 236 8.47 -1.76 -9.01
C CYS A 236 7.72 -3.08 -8.81
N HIS A 237 6.59 -3.30 -9.50
CA HIS A 237 5.84 -4.55 -9.47
C HIS A 237 4.86 -4.72 -10.64
N PHE A 238 4.91 -5.88 -11.33
CA PHE A 238 4.11 -6.12 -12.54
C PHE A 238 2.59 -6.14 -12.30
N MET A 239 2.14 -6.41 -11.07
CA MET A 239 0.70 -6.36 -10.73
C MET A 239 0.05 -5.01 -11.04
N PHE A 240 0.82 -3.92 -11.10
CA PHE A 240 0.30 -2.61 -11.46
C PHE A 240 -0.22 -2.54 -12.91
N VAL A 241 0.00 -3.56 -13.73
CA VAL A 241 -0.64 -3.69 -15.05
C VAL A 241 -2.16 -3.65 -14.94
N THR A 242 -2.73 -4.07 -13.81
CA THR A 242 -4.18 -3.99 -13.55
C THR A 242 -4.70 -2.55 -13.47
N LEU A 243 -3.82 -1.55 -13.32
CA LEU A 243 -4.18 -0.13 -13.34
C LEU A 243 -4.20 0.48 -14.76
N VAL A 244 -3.68 -0.21 -15.78
CA VAL A 244 -3.69 0.30 -17.17
C VAL A 244 -5.10 0.72 -17.65
N PRO A 245 -6.19 -0.02 -17.38
CA PRO A 245 -7.54 0.43 -17.72
C PRO A 245 -7.90 1.79 -17.10
N SER A 246 -7.48 2.06 -15.86
CA SER A 246 -7.71 3.37 -15.23
C SER A 246 -6.93 4.49 -15.91
N LEU A 247 -5.69 4.23 -16.37
CA LEU A 247 -4.93 5.21 -17.14
C LEU A 247 -5.60 5.55 -18.47
N VAL A 248 -6.07 4.53 -19.20
CA VAL A 248 -6.82 4.70 -20.45
C VAL A 248 -8.05 5.57 -20.22
N TYR A 249 -8.78 5.31 -19.13
CA TYR A 249 -9.92 6.14 -18.74
C TYR A 249 -9.51 7.61 -18.46
N LEU A 250 -8.43 7.85 -17.72
CA LEU A 250 -7.93 9.21 -17.42
C LEU A 250 -7.57 9.97 -18.70
N VAL A 251 -6.86 9.32 -19.63
CA VAL A 251 -6.50 9.90 -20.93
C VAL A 251 -7.75 10.19 -21.75
N TRP A 252 -8.68 9.24 -21.85
CA TRP A 252 -9.93 9.41 -22.59
C TRP A 252 -10.76 10.58 -22.06
N ARG A 253 -10.89 10.71 -20.73
CA ARG A 253 -11.61 11.83 -20.10
C ARG A 253 -10.97 13.20 -20.31
N ARG A 254 -9.68 13.24 -20.65
CA ARG A 254 -8.90 14.47 -20.89
C ARG A 254 -8.49 14.65 -22.36
N ARG A 255 -9.15 13.93 -23.29
CA ARG A 255 -8.82 13.86 -24.72
C ARG A 255 -8.85 15.19 -25.48
N GLN A 256 -9.44 16.25 -24.91
CA GLN A 256 -9.45 17.58 -25.51
C GLN A 256 -8.05 18.23 -25.59
N ASN A 257 -7.04 17.69 -24.89
CA ASN A 257 -5.66 18.13 -25.00
C ASN A 257 -4.89 17.23 -25.98
N SER A 258 -4.27 17.81 -27.00
CA SER A 258 -3.57 17.12 -28.10
C SER A 258 -2.43 16.18 -27.65
N GLY A 259 -1.87 16.39 -26.44
CA GLY A 259 -0.83 15.53 -25.86
C GLY A 259 -1.33 14.34 -25.03
N SER A 260 -2.64 14.17 -24.87
CA SER A 260 -3.22 13.15 -23.98
C SER A 260 -2.98 11.72 -24.46
N LEU A 261 -3.01 11.47 -25.78
CA LEU A 261 -2.77 10.14 -26.35
C LEU A 261 -1.29 9.73 -26.27
N LEU A 262 -0.37 10.67 -26.43
CA LEU A 262 1.07 10.42 -26.27
C LEU A 262 1.42 9.99 -24.84
N ALA A 263 0.63 10.40 -23.84
CA ALA A 263 0.81 9.95 -22.47
C ALA A 263 0.70 8.42 -22.33
N LEU A 264 -0.10 7.74 -23.16
CA LEU A 264 -0.21 6.27 -23.09
C LEU A 264 1.08 5.55 -23.48
N ALA A 265 1.89 6.14 -24.37
CA ALA A 265 3.19 5.59 -24.74
C ALA A 265 4.23 5.76 -23.62
N LEU A 266 4.06 6.76 -22.75
CA LEU A 266 5.02 7.05 -21.69
C LEU A 266 5.14 5.90 -20.67
N THR A 267 4.05 5.21 -20.35
CA THR A 267 4.06 4.05 -19.43
C THR A 267 4.98 2.92 -19.92
N PRO A 268 4.76 2.32 -21.11
CA PRO A 268 5.64 1.26 -21.60
C PRO A 268 7.05 1.75 -21.92
N THR A 269 7.23 2.98 -22.41
CA THR A 269 8.57 3.54 -22.68
C THR A 269 9.38 3.68 -21.41
N LEU A 270 8.81 4.27 -20.34
CA LEU A 270 9.54 4.45 -19.09
C LEU A 270 9.77 3.11 -18.38
N PHE A 271 8.80 2.21 -18.40
CA PHE A 271 8.97 0.85 -17.90
C PHE A 271 10.14 0.13 -18.61
N ALA A 272 10.14 0.12 -19.95
CA ALA A 272 11.20 -0.51 -20.73
C ALA A 272 12.57 0.16 -20.49
N ALA A 273 12.62 1.49 -20.43
CA ALA A 273 13.85 2.23 -20.13
C ALA A 273 14.40 1.88 -18.75
N ILE A 274 13.54 1.77 -17.72
CA ILE A 274 13.98 1.32 -16.39
C ILE A 274 14.51 -0.10 -16.45
N LEU A 275 13.80 -1.04 -17.11
CA LEU A 275 14.29 -2.41 -17.23
C LEU A 275 15.62 -2.52 -17.96
N GLN A 276 15.83 -1.70 -19.01
CA GLN A 276 17.10 -1.60 -19.70
C GLN A 276 18.19 -1.00 -18.79
N LEU A 277 17.91 0.06 -18.04
CA LEU A 277 18.87 0.64 -17.10
C LEU A 277 19.24 -0.30 -15.95
N LEU A 278 18.28 -1.12 -15.51
CA LEU A 278 18.53 -2.16 -14.53
C LEU A 278 19.40 -3.29 -15.09
N GLU A 279 19.63 -3.30 -16.42
CA GLU A 279 20.58 -4.11 -17.19
C GLU A 279 21.16 -5.24 -16.35
N VAL A 280 20.26 -6.17 -16.08
CA VAL A 280 20.55 -7.52 -15.67
C VAL A 280 21.44 -8.00 -16.78
N SER A 281 22.75 -7.96 -16.55
CA SER A 281 23.68 -8.68 -17.40
C SER A 281 23.06 -10.07 -17.52
N PRO A 282 22.68 -10.53 -18.73
CA PRO A 282 22.19 -11.89 -18.88
C PRO A 282 23.21 -12.75 -18.14
N PRO A 283 22.79 -13.65 -17.22
CA PRO A 283 23.71 -14.43 -16.44
C PRO A 283 24.72 -14.94 -17.44
N GLN A 284 25.99 -14.53 -17.29
CA GLN A 284 27.03 -15.07 -18.15
C GLN A 284 26.86 -16.56 -17.96
N LEU A 285 26.39 -17.25 -18.99
CA LEU A 285 26.47 -18.69 -19.12
C LEU A 285 27.97 -18.99 -19.20
N ARG A 286 28.68 -18.77 -18.09
CA ARG A 286 29.92 -19.45 -17.77
C ARG A 286 29.49 -20.87 -17.45
N HIS A 287 29.00 -21.57 -18.48
CA HIS A 287 29.40 -22.94 -18.65
C HIS A 287 30.93 -22.90 -18.64
N GLY A 288 31.49 -23.20 -17.47
CA GLY A 288 32.78 -23.84 -17.41
C GLY A 288 32.66 -25.05 -18.32
N ALA A 289 33.21 -24.90 -19.53
CA ALA A 289 33.80 -26.04 -20.20
C ALA A 289 34.90 -26.52 -19.26
N THR A 290 34.56 -27.60 -18.56
CA THR A 290 35.49 -28.56 -17.96
C THR A 290 36.57 -28.95 -18.94
#